data_AF-A0A4R3KYS4-F1
#
_entry.id   AF-A0A4R3KYS4-F1
#
_cell.length_a   1.000
_cell.length_b   1.000
_cell.length_c   1.000
_cell.angle_alpha   90.00
_cell.angle_beta   90.00
_cell.angle_gamma   90.00
#
_symmetry.space_group_name_H-M   'P 1'
#
loop_
_entity.id
_entity.type
_entity.pdbx_description
1 polymer ?
#
loop_
_entity_poly.entity_id
_entity_poly.type
_entity_poly.pdbx_seq_one_letter_code
_entity_poly.pdbx_strand_id
1 'polypeptide(L)'
;MNQFNKKGMTLIEVILSITLLGIIAISILPMSMYSVKYAKWNSIKLNALNLANSQIEWLKSYDYEKLGLNKLGYDPKGEIEEDKYMNEHEIVEIEGVEYRVYTNIYWVGRKSTTGEPIPDALKGIDVIVEAKDLYSGNTKRYSILETMVTREGERDPKEPGQLTVYTFFRDANTPVDGVKVQLDNGKIAYSNMEGKAFFANLSAREYIVKPISWIRKGEDIIAKPKDVDNSKSQWIYEETVEVKDWRKSGEEITYPEISFFIDFPGYIKFPENSNYPNFKISIGPKIDPPEGVSSDDYLKIATTIENIGNLKFWRLWEYEYEICHGEEDNKDTYFLVDKDGTIWDGKFKLLDIYEPTYKELELGFGLIEEGTFKCEEGKITEINIYFTSSIIDIESMAFSINGQEEIIIAEKGDDGNILTQEDKKVTITFTNPIEFESDKLTFEIVEIKESHNMRLVKNEEDKCTAILTLENNED
;
A
#
# COMPACT_ATOMS: atom_id res chain seq x y z
N MET A 1 20.13 -12.84 86.89
CA MET A 1 21.00 -13.48 85.89
C MET A 1 20.08 -14.05 84.80
N ASN A 2 19.73 -13.22 83.81
CA ASN A 2 18.80 -13.62 82.73
C ASN A 2 19.59 -14.36 81.66
N GLN A 3 19.40 -15.68 81.57
CA GLN A 3 19.89 -16.46 80.44
C GLN A 3 19.14 -16.02 79.17
N PHE A 4 19.85 -15.36 78.27
CA PHE A 4 19.40 -15.17 76.89
C PHE A 4 19.38 -16.54 76.22
N ASN A 5 18.19 -17.12 76.13
CA ASN A 5 17.95 -18.35 75.39
C ASN A 5 18.08 -18.04 73.89
N LYS A 6 19.30 -18.11 73.35
CA LYS A 6 19.56 -17.96 71.91
C LYS A 6 19.09 -19.23 71.21
N LYS A 7 17.79 -19.32 70.90
CA LYS A 7 17.28 -20.30 69.93
C LYS A 7 17.97 -20.00 68.59
N GLY A 8 18.86 -20.89 68.15
CA GLY A 8 19.42 -20.83 66.81
C GLY A 8 18.33 -21.02 65.77
N MET A 9 18.39 -20.27 64.66
CA MET A 9 17.50 -20.50 63.53
C MET A 9 17.72 -21.91 62.98
N THR A 10 16.63 -22.63 62.76
CA THR A 10 16.67 -23.94 62.11
C THR A 10 16.91 -23.76 60.62
N LEU A 11 17.58 -24.73 59.98
CA LEU A 11 17.86 -24.69 58.53
C LEU A 11 16.58 -24.50 57.71
N ILE A 12 15.47 -25.08 58.15
CA ILE A 12 14.16 -24.96 57.49
C ILE A 12 13.59 -23.54 57.57
N GLU A 13 13.76 -22.83 58.68
CA GLU A 13 13.35 -21.42 58.81
C GLU A 13 14.17 -20.51 57.88
N VAL A 14 15.45 -20.80 57.70
CA VAL A 14 16.32 -20.08 56.76
C VAL A 14 15.86 -20.30 55.31
N ILE A 15 15.59 -21.55 54.92
CA ILE A 15 15.11 -21.88 53.57
C ILE A 15 13.74 -21.23 53.30
N LEU A 16 12.81 -21.31 54.26
CA LEU A 16 11.50 -20.67 54.15
C LEU A 16 11.62 -19.14 54.04
N SER A 17 12.51 -18.53 54.80
CA SER A 17 12.73 -17.07 54.76
C SER A 17 13.31 -16.62 53.41
N ILE A 18 14.29 -17.35 52.88
CA ILE A 18 14.87 -17.07 51.56
C ILE A 18 13.83 -17.28 50.46
N THR A 19 13.04 -18.35 50.54
CA THR A 19 11.98 -18.63 49.56
C THR A 19 10.91 -17.53 49.58
N LEU A 20 10.48 -17.10 50.77
CA LEU A 20 9.52 -16.01 50.93
C LEU A 20 10.08 -14.69 50.38
N LEU A 21 11.34 -14.37 50.68
CA LEU A 21 12.03 -13.21 50.14
C LEU A 21 12.10 -13.27 48.60
N GLY A 22 12.37 -14.45 48.04
CA GLY A 22 12.38 -14.69 46.60
C GLY A 22 11.02 -14.42 45.96
N ILE A 23 9.93 -14.94 46.54
CA ILE A 23 8.56 -14.68 46.06
C ILE A 23 8.23 -13.19 46.10
N ILE A 24 8.58 -12.51 47.20
CA ILE A 24 8.38 -11.07 47.36
C ILE A 24 9.19 -10.29 46.30
N ALA A 25 10.47 -10.64 46.10
CA ALA A 25 11.34 -9.98 45.13
C ALA A 25 10.84 -10.15 43.69
N ILE A 26 10.41 -11.37 43.32
CA ILE A 26 9.81 -11.66 42.01
C ILE A 26 8.55 -10.81 41.78
N SER A 27 7.80 -10.49 42.84
CA SER A 27 6.60 -9.63 42.72
C SER A 27 6.94 -8.14 42.61
N ILE A 28 7.97 -7.66 43.34
CA ILE A 28 8.31 -6.23 43.42
C ILE A 28 9.13 -5.76 42.23
N LEU A 29 10.03 -6.59 41.69
CA LEU A 29 10.93 -6.20 40.60
C LEU A 29 10.18 -5.74 39.34
N PRO A 30 9.17 -6.48 38.83
CA PRO A 30 8.38 -6.01 37.69
C PRO A 30 7.69 -4.69 37.99
N MET A 31 7.12 -4.53 39.19
CA MET A 31 6.43 -3.29 39.58
C MET A 31 7.39 -2.09 39.59
N SER A 32 8.58 -2.24 40.14
CA SER A 32 9.62 -1.21 40.15
C SER A 32 10.08 -0.85 38.73
N MET A 33 10.25 -1.86 37.88
CA MET A 33 10.54 -1.63 36.46
C MET A 33 9.42 -0.83 35.78
N TYR A 34 8.16 -1.20 35.96
CA TYR A 34 7.02 -0.46 35.39
C TYR A 34 6.95 0.98 35.93
N SER A 35 7.25 1.22 37.21
CA SER A 35 7.30 2.57 37.78
C SER A 35 8.39 3.43 37.15
N VAL A 36 9.62 2.91 37.03
CA VAL A 36 10.73 3.62 36.35
C VAL A 36 10.39 3.90 34.89
N LYS A 37 9.79 2.91 34.23
CA LYS A 37 9.32 3.03 32.85
C LYS A 37 8.29 4.15 32.68
N TYR A 38 7.27 4.17 33.52
CA TYR A 38 6.23 5.19 33.50
C TYR A 38 6.78 6.58 33.80
N ALA A 39 7.71 6.69 34.77
CA ALA A 39 8.38 7.94 35.09
C ALA A 39 9.18 8.50 33.90
N LYS A 40 9.96 7.66 33.19
CA LYS A 40 10.69 8.06 31.98
C LYS A 40 9.74 8.50 30.87
N TRP A 41 8.67 7.76 30.62
CA TRP A 41 7.69 8.11 29.60
C TRP A 41 7.02 9.47 29.88
N ASN A 42 6.69 9.74 31.14
CA ASN A 42 6.16 11.06 31.54
C ASN A 42 7.21 12.17 31.40
N SER A 43 8.47 11.93 31.74
CA SER A 43 9.56 12.90 31.55
C SER A 43 9.66 13.29 30.07
N ILE A 44 9.68 12.30 29.17
CA ILE A 44 9.71 12.53 27.71
C ILE A 44 8.53 13.38 27.26
N LYS A 45 7.32 13.04 27.72
CA LYS A 45 6.11 13.79 27.37
C LYS A 45 6.14 15.24 27.86
N LEU A 46 6.60 15.48 29.09
CA LEU A 46 6.70 16.83 29.66
C LEU A 46 7.76 17.67 28.94
N ASN A 47 8.93 17.08 28.64
CA ASN A 47 9.97 17.75 27.87
C ASN A 47 9.49 18.11 26.46
N ALA A 48 8.81 17.17 25.77
CA ALA A 48 8.22 17.42 24.46
C ALA A 48 7.19 18.57 24.50
N LEU A 49 6.34 18.62 25.53
CA LEU A 49 5.37 19.71 25.73
C LEU A 49 6.07 21.06 25.97
N ASN A 50 7.12 21.08 26.77
CA ASN A 50 7.89 22.30 27.02
C ASN A 50 8.58 22.79 25.74
N LEU A 51 9.18 21.90 24.96
CA LEU A 51 9.77 22.23 23.66
C LEU A 51 8.72 22.81 22.71
N ALA A 52 7.54 22.18 22.61
CA ALA A 52 6.45 22.66 21.77
C ALA A 52 5.99 24.07 22.19
N ASN A 53 5.80 24.29 23.50
CA ASN A 53 5.42 25.61 24.04
C ASN A 53 6.47 26.67 23.74
N SER A 54 7.75 26.38 23.98
CA SER A 54 8.85 27.31 23.70
C SER A 54 8.94 27.65 22.22
N GLN A 55 8.73 26.68 21.33
CA GLN A 55 8.70 26.91 19.89
C GLN A 55 7.52 27.81 19.50
N ILE A 56 6.32 27.58 20.04
CA ILE A 56 5.15 28.43 19.79
C ILE A 56 5.38 29.87 20.25
N GLU A 57 5.88 30.07 21.46
CA GLU A 57 6.13 31.41 21.99
C GLU A 57 7.20 32.15 21.19
N TRP A 58 8.24 31.43 20.74
CA TRP A 58 9.21 31.98 19.80
C TRP A 58 8.58 32.39 18.47
N LEU A 59 7.75 31.53 17.86
CA LEU A 59 7.06 31.83 16.61
C LEU A 59 6.10 33.02 16.74
N LYS A 60 5.41 33.16 17.87
CA LYS A 60 4.53 34.32 18.16
C LYS A 60 5.31 35.64 18.29
N SER A 61 6.57 35.58 18.68
CA SER A 61 7.45 36.75 18.76
C SER A 61 7.98 37.20 17.40
N TYR A 62 7.81 36.39 16.36
CA TYR A 62 8.32 36.65 15.01
C TYR A 62 7.45 37.67 14.26
N ASP A 63 8.07 38.45 13.37
CA ASP A 63 7.33 39.38 12.51
C ASP A 63 6.31 38.63 11.65
N TYR A 64 5.04 39.06 11.67
CA TYR A 64 3.96 38.40 10.93
C TYR A 64 4.29 38.19 9.45
N GLU A 65 4.93 39.15 8.80
CA GLU A 65 5.29 39.07 7.37
C GLU A 65 6.38 38.04 7.08
N LYS A 66 7.24 37.72 8.06
CA LYS A 66 8.30 36.71 7.92
C LYS A 66 7.88 35.33 8.45
N LEU A 67 6.75 35.27 9.16
CA LEU A 67 6.20 34.04 9.71
C LEU A 67 5.64 33.15 8.58
N GLY A 68 6.37 32.13 8.19
CA GLY A 68 6.01 31.22 7.10
C GLY A 68 7.17 30.29 6.83
N LEU A 69 6.96 29.22 6.07
CA LEU A 69 8.05 28.26 5.85
C LEU A 69 9.03 28.76 4.78
N ASN A 70 10.31 28.54 5.03
CA ASN A 70 11.39 28.81 4.08
C ASN A 70 11.50 27.67 3.06
N LYS A 71 10.47 27.50 2.23
CA LYS A 71 10.44 26.48 1.19
C LYS A 71 10.03 27.06 -0.15
N LEU A 72 10.67 26.56 -1.21
CA LEU A 72 10.36 26.98 -2.58
C LEU A 72 8.90 26.65 -2.92
N GLY A 73 8.15 27.66 -3.36
CA GLY A 73 6.74 27.53 -3.71
C GLY A 73 5.77 27.51 -2.53
N TYR A 74 6.25 27.48 -1.28
CA TYR A 74 5.37 27.37 -0.11
C TYR A 74 4.63 28.67 0.18
N ASP A 75 3.35 28.55 0.55
CA ASP A 75 2.46 29.67 0.85
C ASP A 75 1.68 29.35 2.15
N PRO A 76 1.89 30.07 3.27
CA PRO A 76 2.64 31.32 3.43
C PRO A 76 4.16 31.16 3.38
N LYS A 77 4.80 31.93 2.49
CA LYS A 77 6.26 32.02 2.44
C LYS A 77 6.81 32.78 3.67
N GLY A 78 7.92 32.32 4.23
CA GLY A 78 8.63 33.01 5.30
C GLY A 78 10.05 32.51 5.49
N GLU A 79 10.55 32.64 6.71
CA GLU A 79 11.94 32.34 7.10
C GLU A 79 12.07 31.13 8.04
N ILE A 80 10.96 30.46 8.38
CA ILE A 80 10.95 29.36 9.34
C ILE A 80 11.32 28.05 8.65
N GLU A 81 12.30 27.35 9.18
CA GLU A 81 12.67 26.00 8.75
C GLU A 81 11.72 24.99 9.43
N GLU A 82 11.06 24.12 8.65
CA GLU A 82 10.01 23.22 9.16
C GLU A 82 10.55 22.25 10.23
N ASP A 83 11.76 21.75 10.05
CA ASP A 83 12.37 20.66 10.82
C ASP A 83 13.41 21.14 11.83
N LYS A 84 13.42 22.43 12.16
CA LYS A 84 14.35 23.01 13.13
C LYS A 84 13.64 23.67 14.30
N TYR A 85 14.10 23.33 15.49
CA TYR A 85 13.78 24.05 16.70
C TYR A 85 14.42 25.43 16.67
N MET A 86 13.59 26.47 16.76
CA MET A 86 13.98 27.89 16.71
C MET A 86 14.89 28.24 15.52
N ASN A 87 14.71 27.59 14.36
CA ASN A 87 15.57 27.71 13.16
C ASN A 87 17.04 27.33 13.33
N GLU A 88 17.43 26.72 14.46
CA GLU A 88 18.83 26.45 14.77
C GLU A 88 19.16 24.94 14.77
N HIS A 89 18.33 24.14 15.44
CA HIS A 89 18.67 22.75 15.75
C HIS A 89 17.64 21.77 15.17
N GLU A 90 18.09 20.80 14.37
CA GLU A 90 17.22 19.71 13.87
C GLU A 90 16.87 18.70 14.98
N ILE A 91 17.79 18.49 15.90
CA ILE A 91 17.64 17.56 17.04
C ILE A 91 17.97 18.31 18.32
N VAL A 92 17.08 18.20 19.30
CA VAL A 92 17.30 18.69 20.67
C VAL A 92 17.48 17.48 21.58
N GLU A 93 18.61 17.37 22.27
CA GLU A 93 18.86 16.27 23.20
C GLU A 93 18.60 16.70 24.65
N ILE A 94 17.73 15.97 25.36
CA ILE A 94 17.46 16.20 26.78
C ILE A 94 17.50 14.85 27.50
N GLU A 95 18.40 14.72 28.49
CA GLU A 95 18.58 13.50 29.29
C GLU A 95 18.87 12.23 28.44
N GLY A 96 19.62 12.38 27.34
CA GLY A 96 19.96 11.28 26.43
C GLY A 96 18.79 10.84 25.53
N VAL A 97 17.72 11.64 25.45
CA VAL A 97 16.61 11.44 24.52
C VAL A 97 16.67 12.51 23.45
N GLU A 98 16.69 12.08 22.19
CA GLU A 98 16.63 12.94 21.02
C GLU A 98 15.17 13.31 20.70
N TYR A 99 14.90 14.60 20.59
CA TYR A 99 13.63 15.17 20.19
C TYR A 99 13.78 15.85 18.83
N ARG A 100 12.79 15.65 17.95
CA ARG A 100 12.65 16.36 16.68
C ARG A 100 11.43 17.24 16.74
N VAL A 101 11.59 18.51 16.35
CA VAL A 101 10.51 19.50 16.37
C VAL A 101 10.13 19.82 14.94
N TYR A 102 8.85 19.67 14.61
CA TYR A 102 8.31 20.01 13.31
C TYR A 102 7.31 21.15 13.44
N THR A 103 7.44 22.16 12.58
CA THR A 103 6.57 23.34 12.53
C THR A 103 5.87 23.40 11.19
N ASN A 104 4.54 23.33 11.20
CA ASN A 104 3.70 23.64 10.04
C ASN A 104 3.12 25.05 10.20
N ILE A 105 3.16 25.88 9.15
CA ILE A 105 2.55 27.22 9.16
C ILE A 105 1.67 27.33 7.92
N TYR A 106 0.39 27.64 8.10
CA TYR A 106 -0.58 27.64 7.00
C TYR A 106 -1.53 28.84 7.09
N TRP A 107 -2.14 29.20 5.97
CA TRP A 107 -3.15 30.25 5.94
C TRP A 107 -4.47 29.77 6.55
N VAL A 108 -5.15 30.66 7.26
CA VAL A 108 -6.48 30.42 7.81
C VAL A 108 -7.41 31.57 7.42
N GLY A 109 -8.41 31.25 6.60
CA GLY A 109 -9.43 32.21 6.17
C GLY A 109 -10.41 32.59 7.28
N ARG A 110 -10.92 33.82 7.23
CA ARG A 110 -12.01 34.33 8.09
C ARG A 110 -12.94 35.23 7.31
N LYS A 111 -14.15 35.46 7.83
CA LYS A 111 -15.04 36.52 7.34
C LYS A 111 -14.71 37.82 8.08
N SER A 112 -14.67 38.93 7.35
CA SER A 112 -14.57 40.27 7.88
C SER A 112 -15.85 40.65 8.63
N THR A 113 -15.82 41.82 9.28
CA THR A 113 -17.02 42.42 9.89
C THR A 113 -18.09 42.80 8.86
N THR A 114 -17.72 43.03 7.59
CA THR A 114 -18.65 43.27 6.48
C THR A 114 -19.21 41.98 5.88
N GLY A 115 -18.77 40.82 6.37
CA GLY A 115 -19.12 39.50 5.83
C GLY A 115 -18.24 39.06 4.66
N GLU A 116 -17.37 39.94 4.17
CA GLU A 116 -16.44 39.64 3.09
C GLU A 116 -15.37 38.63 3.55
N PRO A 117 -15.10 37.60 2.75
CA PRO A 117 -14.08 36.62 3.08
C PRO A 117 -12.66 37.20 2.90
N ILE A 118 -11.80 36.91 3.86
CA ILE A 118 -10.38 37.25 3.88
C ILE A 118 -9.61 35.92 3.93
N PRO A 119 -9.17 35.38 2.77
CA PRO A 119 -8.50 34.07 2.69
C PRO A 119 -7.23 33.97 3.55
N ASP A 120 -6.49 35.06 3.65
CA ASP A 120 -5.21 35.15 4.36
C ASP A 120 -5.34 35.99 5.65
N ALA A 121 -6.45 35.80 6.36
CA ALA A 121 -6.76 36.55 7.58
C ALA A 121 -5.78 36.25 8.71
N LEU A 122 -5.44 34.97 8.89
CA LEU A 122 -4.62 34.47 10.00
C LEU A 122 -3.57 33.48 9.47
N LYS A 123 -2.52 33.28 10.25
CA LYS A 123 -1.59 32.15 10.07
C LYS A 123 -1.82 31.14 11.20
N GLY A 124 -2.23 29.93 10.85
CA GLY A 124 -2.24 28.79 11.75
C GLY A 124 -0.84 28.22 11.89
N ILE A 125 -0.50 27.74 13.08
CA ILE A 125 0.78 27.13 13.40
C ILE A 125 0.53 25.84 14.15
N ASP A 126 1.07 24.73 13.63
CA ASP A 126 1.13 23.46 14.34
C ASP A 126 2.58 23.17 14.71
N VAL A 127 2.83 22.90 15.99
CA VAL A 127 4.13 22.42 16.47
C VAL A 127 3.98 21.00 16.98
N ILE A 128 4.72 20.08 16.36
CA ILE A 128 4.70 18.66 16.67
C ILE A 128 6.09 18.25 17.15
N VAL A 129 6.15 17.62 18.32
CA VAL A 129 7.41 17.13 18.90
C VAL A 129 7.39 15.61 18.95
N GLU A 130 8.38 15.03 18.29
CA GLU A 130 8.57 13.60 18.15
C GLU A 130 9.83 13.15 18.90
N ALA A 131 9.76 11.98 19.51
CA ALA A 131 10.92 11.34 20.13
C ALA A 131 10.82 9.82 19.97
N LYS A 132 11.95 9.13 20.09
CA LYS A 132 11.99 7.67 20.04
C LYS A 132 11.37 7.09 21.30
N ASP A 133 10.33 6.28 21.14
CA ASP A 133 9.74 5.54 22.25
C ASP A 133 10.76 4.52 22.78
N LEU A 134 11.08 4.61 24.06
CA LEU A 134 12.10 3.76 24.70
C LEU A 134 11.74 2.26 24.70
N TYR A 135 10.49 1.90 24.40
CA TYR A 135 10.01 0.51 24.40
C TYR A 135 9.93 -0.07 23.00
N SER A 136 9.20 0.60 22.11
CA SER A 136 9.04 0.10 20.75
C SER A 136 10.25 0.42 19.87
N GLY A 137 11.10 1.37 20.28
CA GLY A 137 12.16 1.89 19.43
C GLY A 137 11.64 2.72 18.26
N ASN A 138 10.32 2.93 18.17
CA ASN A 138 9.69 3.68 17.09
C ASN A 138 9.53 5.14 17.51
N THR A 139 9.70 6.05 16.57
CA THR A 139 9.41 7.47 16.77
C THR A 139 7.91 7.67 17.01
N LYS A 140 7.55 8.40 18.07
CA LYS A 140 6.16 8.75 18.39
C LYS A 140 6.02 10.26 18.61
N ARG A 141 4.82 10.77 18.33
CA ARG A 141 4.41 12.14 18.67
C ARG A 141 4.08 12.20 20.16
N TYR A 142 4.80 13.04 20.90
CA TYR A 142 4.60 13.21 22.35
C TYR A 142 3.84 14.50 22.69
N SER A 143 3.97 15.52 21.84
CA SER A 143 3.23 16.78 21.98
C SER A 143 2.81 17.31 20.62
N ILE A 144 1.60 17.82 20.57
CA ILE A 144 1.08 18.58 19.43
C ILE A 144 0.37 19.80 20.01
N LEU A 145 0.78 20.98 19.58
CA LEU A 145 0.18 22.24 19.98
C LEU A 145 -0.17 23.06 18.75
N GLU A 146 -1.35 23.66 18.78
CA GLU A 146 -1.87 24.51 17.71
C GLU A 146 -2.01 25.94 18.23
N THR A 147 -1.70 26.92 17.38
CA THR A 147 -1.99 28.32 17.66
C THR A 147 -2.32 29.08 16.38
N MET A 148 -2.85 30.28 16.54
CA MET A 148 -3.12 31.18 15.42
C MET A 148 -2.51 32.53 15.72
N VAL A 149 -1.87 33.11 14.72
CA VAL A 149 -1.29 34.46 14.78
C VAL A 149 -2.08 35.34 13.83
N THR A 150 -2.48 36.51 14.32
CA THR A 150 -3.11 37.56 13.52
C THR A 150 -2.09 38.64 13.20
N ARG A 151 -2.26 39.27 12.04
CA ARG A 151 -1.57 40.52 11.74
C ARG A 151 -2.16 41.65 12.59
N GLU A 152 -1.33 42.62 12.97
CA GLU A 152 -1.79 43.89 13.51
C GLU A 152 -2.17 44.86 12.37
N GLY A 153 -3.36 45.46 12.47
CA GLY A 153 -3.87 46.48 11.54
C GLY A 153 -4.82 45.95 10.46
N GLU A 154 -5.50 46.89 9.81
CA GLU A 154 -6.45 46.61 8.71
C GLU A 154 -5.72 46.44 7.36
N ARG A 155 -6.29 45.60 6.48
CA ARG A 155 -5.90 45.54 5.07
C ARG A 155 -7.04 45.09 4.19
N ASP A 156 -6.89 45.35 2.91
CA ASP A 156 -7.66 44.70 1.86
C ASP A 156 -7.00 43.37 1.44
N PRO A 157 -7.81 42.34 1.10
CA PRO A 157 -7.28 41.09 0.54
C PRO A 157 -6.53 41.37 -0.77
N LYS A 158 -5.39 40.72 -1.01
CA LYS A 158 -4.58 40.95 -2.23
C LYS A 158 -5.27 40.35 -3.44
N GLU A 159 -5.58 39.06 -3.37
CA GLU A 159 -6.36 38.36 -4.39
C GLU A 159 -7.54 37.61 -3.74
N PRO A 160 -8.70 37.59 -4.40
CA PRO A 160 -9.90 37.03 -3.81
C PRO A 160 -9.93 35.48 -3.80
N GLY A 161 -9.29 34.81 -4.76
CA GLY A 161 -9.41 33.36 -4.89
C GLY A 161 -8.81 32.60 -3.71
N GLN A 162 -9.47 31.51 -3.33
CA GLN A 162 -8.95 30.52 -2.39
C GLN A 162 -9.37 29.12 -2.81
N LEU A 163 -8.63 28.14 -2.33
CA LEU A 163 -8.88 26.72 -2.55
C LEU A 163 -8.56 25.96 -1.27
N THR A 164 -9.50 25.14 -0.81
CA THR A 164 -9.28 24.22 0.30
C THR A 164 -9.16 22.80 -0.25
N VAL A 165 -8.07 22.13 0.09
CA VAL A 165 -7.85 20.74 -0.27
C VAL A 165 -7.87 19.91 0.99
N TYR A 166 -8.82 19.00 1.09
CA TYR A 166 -8.92 18.03 2.16
C TYR A 166 -8.15 16.77 1.79
N THR A 167 -7.43 16.23 2.75
CA THR A 167 -6.68 14.98 2.62
C THR A 167 -7.14 14.04 3.71
N PHE A 168 -7.74 12.95 3.29
CA PHE A 168 -8.22 11.88 4.15
C PHE A 168 -7.40 10.64 3.91
N PHE A 169 -7.34 9.78 4.90
CA PHE A 169 -6.81 8.45 4.73
C PHE A 169 -7.80 7.65 3.89
N ARG A 170 -7.36 6.48 3.43
CA ARG A 170 -8.15 5.60 2.57
C ARG A 170 -9.54 5.22 3.11
N ASP A 171 -9.78 5.38 4.42
CA ASP A 171 -11.06 5.14 5.09
C ASP A 171 -12.09 6.28 4.94
N ALA A 172 -11.71 7.35 4.23
CA ALA A 172 -12.51 8.55 3.96
C ALA A 172 -12.94 9.37 5.19
N ASN A 173 -12.52 8.98 6.40
CA ASN A 173 -12.99 9.58 7.64
C ASN A 173 -11.87 10.06 8.55
N THR A 174 -10.64 9.57 8.34
CA THR A 174 -9.48 9.97 9.11
C THR A 174 -8.73 11.08 8.37
N PRO A 175 -8.71 12.33 8.86
CA PRO A 175 -7.91 13.38 8.25
C PRO A 175 -6.42 13.07 8.35
N VAL A 176 -5.65 13.51 7.35
CA VAL A 176 -4.22 13.24 7.26
C VAL A 176 -3.43 14.53 7.27
N ASP A 177 -2.58 14.72 8.28
CA ASP A 177 -1.68 15.87 8.39
C ASP A 177 -0.36 15.66 7.65
N GLY A 178 0.27 16.75 7.19
CA GLY A 178 1.61 16.73 6.58
C GLY A 178 1.65 16.25 5.12
N VAL A 179 0.51 16.18 4.44
CA VAL A 179 0.46 15.88 3.00
C VAL A 179 0.85 17.13 2.22
N LYS A 180 1.90 17.03 1.41
CA LYS A 180 2.30 18.05 0.44
C LYS A 180 1.32 18.06 -0.72
N VAL A 181 0.57 19.14 -0.83
CA VAL A 181 -0.28 19.43 -1.99
C VAL A 181 0.39 20.50 -2.84
N GLN A 182 0.41 20.29 -4.15
CA GLN A 182 0.98 21.22 -5.13
C GLN A 182 -0.07 21.60 -6.17
N LEU A 183 -0.03 22.86 -6.58
CA LEU A 183 -0.74 23.37 -7.75
C LEU A 183 0.19 23.41 -8.96
N ASP A 184 -0.37 23.35 -10.16
CA ASP A 184 0.33 23.46 -11.45
C ASP A 184 1.24 24.71 -11.60
N ASN A 185 0.93 25.82 -10.92
CA ASN A 185 1.80 27.01 -10.89
C ASN A 185 2.99 26.89 -9.92
N GLY A 186 3.18 25.74 -9.30
CA GLY A 186 4.26 25.46 -8.37
C GLY A 186 4.00 25.88 -6.92
N LYS A 187 2.85 26.50 -6.60
CA LYS A 187 2.47 26.77 -5.20
C LYS A 187 2.30 25.45 -4.44
N ILE A 188 2.77 25.39 -3.19
CA ILE A 188 2.62 24.23 -2.31
C ILE A 188 2.04 24.64 -0.95
N ALA A 189 1.28 23.72 -0.36
CA ALA A 189 0.79 23.81 1.01
C ALA A 189 0.83 22.42 1.67
N TYR A 190 0.92 22.38 2.99
CA TYR A 190 0.81 21.14 3.76
C TYR A 190 -0.56 21.04 4.41
N SER A 191 -1.11 19.83 4.45
CA SER A 191 -2.32 19.58 5.23
C SER A 191 -2.03 19.73 6.72
N ASN A 192 -2.92 20.40 7.44
CA ASN A 192 -2.87 20.53 8.89
C ASN A 192 -3.47 19.30 9.61
N MET A 193 -3.63 19.37 10.93
CA MET A 193 -4.25 18.29 11.73
C MET A 193 -5.68 17.92 11.35
N GLU A 194 -6.42 18.83 10.73
CA GLU A 194 -7.77 18.59 10.19
C GLU A 194 -7.73 18.05 8.76
N GLY A 195 -6.55 17.72 8.23
CA GLY A 195 -6.34 17.26 6.86
C GLY A 195 -6.47 18.37 5.80
N LYS A 196 -6.49 19.64 6.20
CA LYS A 196 -6.72 20.78 5.30
C LYS A 196 -5.41 21.40 4.83
N ALA A 197 -5.17 21.40 3.52
CA ALA A 197 -4.19 22.25 2.85
C ALA A 197 -4.92 23.45 2.23
N PHE A 198 -4.62 24.66 2.70
CA PHE A 198 -5.33 25.86 2.31
C PHE A 198 -4.46 26.78 1.46
N PHE A 199 -4.95 27.12 0.27
CA PHE A 199 -4.30 28.06 -0.64
C PHE A 199 -5.05 29.38 -0.64
N ALA A 200 -4.37 30.45 -0.22
CA ALA A 200 -4.88 31.81 -0.24
C ALA A 200 -4.36 32.58 -1.46
N ASN A 201 -5.02 33.71 -1.78
CA ASN A 201 -4.61 34.65 -2.81
C ASN A 201 -4.31 33.96 -4.15
N LEU A 202 -5.31 33.26 -4.68
CA LEU A 202 -5.27 32.64 -5.99
C LEU A 202 -5.94 33.54 -7.03
N SER A 203 -5.32 33.63 -8.20
CA SER A 203 -5.92 34.30 -9.35
C SER A 203 -7.01 33.41 -9.94
N ALA A 204 -8.04 34.02 -10.53
CA ALA A 204 -9.15 33.28 -11.10
C ALA A 204 -8.74 32.55 -12.38
N ARG A 205 -8.75 31.21 -12.34
CA ARG A 205 -8.47 30.28 -13.44
C ARG A 205 -8.70 28.84 -12.97
N GLU A 206 -8.53 27.90 -13.87
CA GLU A 206 -8.40 26.49 -13.53
C GLU A 206 -7.00 26.19 -12.98
N TYR A 207 -6.95 25.36 -11.94
CA TYR A 207 -5.74 24.83 -11.32
C TYR A 207 -5.78 23.30 -11.37
N ILE A 208 -4.67 22.68 -11.71
CA ILE A 208 -4.47 21.24 -11.48
C ILE A 208 -3.86 21.07 -10.10
N VAL A 209 -4.50 20.27 -9.26
CA VAL A 209 -4.13 20.04 -7.87
C VAL A 209 -3.65 18.60 -7.70
N LYS A 210 -2.49 18.42 -7.05
CA LYS A 210 -1.88 17.11 -6.87
C LYS A 210 -1.30 16.93 -5.46
N PRO A 211 -1.66 15.87 -4.72
CA PRO A 211 -0.89 15.41 -3.56
C PRO A 211 0.39 14.70 -4.03
N ILE A 212 1.54 15.06 -3.45
CA ILE A 212 2.86 14.62 -3.95
C ILE A 212 3.61 13.76 -2.94
N SER A 213 3.61 14.14 -1.66
CA SER A 213 4.36 13.42 -0.63
C SER A 213 3.73 13.58 0.74
N TRP A 214 4.08 12.70 1.67
CA TRP A 214 3.66 12.80 3.06
C TRP A 214 4.89 13.01 3.95
N ILE A 215 5.10 14.28 4.31
CA ILE A 215 6.22 14.69 5.15
C ILE A 215 6.08 13.96 6.48
N ARG A 216 7.08 13.12 6.79
CA ARG A 216 7.24 12.22 7.96
C ARG A 216 6.91 10.75 7.75
N LYS A 217 6.15 10.36 6.72
CA LYS A 217 5.88 8.93 6.49
C LYS A 217 6.43 8.37 5.18
N GLY A 218 6.98 9.22 4.32
CA GLY A 218 7.66 8.80 3.10
C GLY A 218 7.17 9.58 1.88
N GLU A 219 7.96 9.52 0.81
CA GLU A 219 7.62 10.18 -0.46
C GLU A 219 6.68 9.34 -1.32
N ASP A 220 6.63 8.02 -1.09
CA ASP A 220 5.77 7.10 -1.82
C ASP A 220 4.37 7.04 -1.23
N ILE A 221 3.61 8.11 -1.42
CA ILE A 221 2.15 8.07 -1.30
C ILE A 221 1.50 8.00 -2.67
N ILE A 222 0.23 7.62 -2.65
CA ILE A 222 -0.68 7.63 -3.79
C ILE A 222 -2.01 8.23 -3.33
N ALA A 223 -2.68 8.98 -4.20
CA ALA A 223 -4.09 9.30 -4.00
C ALA A 223 -4.96 8.32 -4.76
N LYS A 224 -6.21 8.14 -4.34
CA LYS A 224 -7.18 7.32 -5.07
C LYS A 224 -7.20 7.72 -6.55
N PRO A 225 -6.88 6.80 -7.48
CA PRO A 225 -6.87 7.10 -8.91
C PRO A 225 -8.20 7.65 -9.39
N LYS A 226 -8.15 8.62 -10.31
CA LYS A 226 -9.32 9.20 -10.96
C LYS A 226 -9.36 8.94 -12.46
N ASP A 227 -8.20 8.77 -13.08
CA ASP A 227 -8.06 8.54 -14.51
C ASP A 227 -6.77 7.75 -14.81
N VAL A 228 -6.48 7.48 -16.08
CA VAL A 228 -5.30 6.74 -16.54
C VAL A 228 -4.58 7.45 -17.69
N ASP A 229 -3.26 7.57 -17.59
CA ASP A 229 -2.37 7.99 -18.67
C ASP A 229 -1.67 6.76 -19.25
N ASN A 230 -2.32 6.13 -20.24
CA ASN A 230 -1.78 4.95 -20.92
C ASN A 230 -0.47 5.23 -21.69
N SER A 231 -0.19 6.49 -22.06
CA SER A 231 1.08 6.83 -22.72
C SER A 231 2.29 6.70 -21.80
N LYS A 232 2.05 6.83 -20.49
CA LYS A 232 3.05 6.70 -19.43
C LYS A 232 2.81 5.46 -18.55
N SER A 233 1.83 4.62 -18.90
CA SER A 233 1.35 3.49 -18.11
C SER A 233 1.17 3.84 -16.63
N GLN A 234 0.48 4.92 -16.30
CA GLN A 234 0.29 5.34 -14.91
C GLN A 234 -1.14 5.81 -14.64
N TRP A 235 -1.58 5.65 -13.40
CA TRP A 235 -2.81 6.29 -12.94
C TRP A 235 -2.60 7.78 -12.69
N ILE A 236 -3.67 8.55 -12.89
CA ILE A 236 -3.74 9.98 -12.67
C ILE A 236 -4.38 10.23 -11.29
N TYR A 237 -3.69 11.06 -10.50
CA TYR A 237 -4.01 11.35 -9.10
C TYR A 237 -4.34 12.83 -8.86
N GLU A 238 -4.52 13.60 -9.92
CA GLU A 238 -4.74 15.04 -9.88
C GLU A 238 -6.18 15.40 -10.22
N GLU A 239 -6.58 16.61 -9.85
CA GLU A 239 -7.92 17.14 -10.09
C GLU A 239 -7.83 18.57 -10.59
N THR A 240 -8.61 18.88 -11.63
CA THR A 240 -8.75 20.24 -12.15
C THR A 240 -9.88 20.95 -11.41
N VAL A 241 -9.59 22.15 -10.91
CA VAL A 241 -10.51 22.94 -10.11
C VAL A 241 -10.56 24.38 -10.62
N GLU A 242 -11.75 24.88 -10.87
CA GLU A 242 -11.98 26.28 -11.22
C GLU A 242 -11.98 27.14 -9.95
N VAL A 243 -11.04 28.09 -9.86
CA VAL A 243 -11.04 29.14 -8.83
C VAL A 243 -11.63 30.40 -9.45
N LYS A 244 -12.69 30.93 -8.85
CA LYS A 244 -13.40 32.13 -9.34
C LYS A 244 -12.97 33.40 -8.61
N ASP A 245 -13.15 34.53 -9.30
CA ASP A 245 -12.99 35.87 -8.72
C ASP A 245 -14.30 36.27 -8.02
N TRP A 246 -14.37 36.08 -6.71
CA TRP A 246 -15.60 36.36 -5.96
C TRP A 246 -16.00 37.84 -5.93
N ARG A 247 -15.09 38.78 -6.24
CA ARG A 247 -15.44 40.21 -6.31
C ARG A 247 -16.36 40.52 -7.49
N LYS A 248 -16.40 39.63 -8.48
CA LYS A 248 -17.21 39.78 -9.70
C LYS A 248 -18.44 38.87 -9.68
N SER A 249 -18.49 37.86 -8.82
CA SER A 249 -19.67 37.03 -8.66
C SER A 249 -20.71 37.78 -7.83
N GLY A 250 -21.78 38.26 -8.47
CA GLY A 250 -22.99 38.73 -7.75
C GLY A 250 -23.77 37.60 -7.06
N GLU A 251 -23.12 36.45 -6.85
CA GLU A 251 -23.66 35.20 -6.32
C GLU A 251 -23.08 34.92 -4.93
N GLU A 252 -23.72 34.02 -4.18
CA GLU A 252 -23.21 33.55 -2.89
C GLU A 252 -21.81 32.93 -3.09
N ILE A 253 -20.82 33.47 -2.36
CA ILE A 253 -19.42 33.11 -2.51
C ILE A 253 -19.23 31.66 -2.07
N THR A 254 -19.19 30.74 -3.03
CA THR A 254 -18.83 29.34 -2.82
C THR A 254 -17.39 29.13 -3.22
N TYR A 255 -16.62 28.55 -2.32
CA TYR A 255 -15.21 28.29 -2.55
C TYR A 255 -15.02 26.86 -2.98
N PRO A 256 -14.14 26.61 -3.96
CA PRO A 256 -13.84 25.26 -4.32
C PRO A 256 -13.21 24.53 -3.13
N GLU A 257 -13.84 23.43 -2.77
CA GLU A 257 -13.32 22.45 -1.83
C GLU A 257 -13.17 21.14 -2.58
N ILE A 258 -12.00 20.52 -2.50
CA ILE A 258 -11.76 19.21 -3.07
C ILE A 258 -11.19 18.27 -2.03
N SER A 259 -11.39 16.97 -2.23
CA SER A 259 -10.94 15.93 -1.31
C SER A 259 -10.10 14.89 -2.04
N PHE A 260 -8.94 14.58 -1.47
CA PHE A 260 -8.12 13.44 -1.87
C PHE A 260 -8.13 12.38 -0.77
N PHE A 261 -8.20 11.12 -1.18
CA PHE A 261 -8.01 9.97 -0.32
C PHE A 261 -6.60 9.44 -0.56
N ILE A 262 -5.78 9.39 0.47
CA ILE A 262 -4.36 9.07 0.41
C ILE A 262 -4.10 7.71 1.06
N ASP A 263 -3.17 6.95 0.49
CA ASP A 263 -2.64 5.72 1.07
C ASP A 263 -1.16 5.54 0.67
N PHE A 264 -0.50 4.56 1.30
CA PHE A 264 0.71 3.97 0.74
C PHE A 264 0.36 3.06 -0.44
N PRO A 265 1.21 3.00 -1.47
CA PRO A 265 0.99 2.15 -2.62
C PRO A 265 1.18 0.68 -2.29
N GLY A 266 0.47 -0.17 -3.03
CA GLY A 266 0.85 -1.56 -3.25
C GLY A 266 1.83 -1.64 -4.41
N TYR A 267 2.76 -2.58 -4.34
CA TYR A 267 3.68 -2.92 -5.42
C TYR A 267 3.65 -4.42 -5.67
N ILE A 268 3.70 -4.81 -6.93
CA ILE A 268 3.93 -6.21 -7.33
C ILE A 268 5.44 -6.40 -7.47
N LYS A 269 5.96 -7.50 -6.90
CA LYS A 269 7.38 -7.85 -7.00
C LYS A 269 7.52 -9.25 -7.59
N PHE A 270 8.35 -9.39 -8.62
CA PHE A 270 8.72 -10.70 -9.14
C PHE A 270 10.04 -11.19 -8.52
N PRO A 271 10.29 -12.51 -8.51
CA PRO A 271 11.60 -13.07 -8.16
C PRO A 271 12.75 -12.45 -8.98
N GLU A 272 13.94 -12.32 -8.39
CA GLU A 272 15.10 -11.65 -9.02
C GLU A 272 15.57 -12.31 -10.33
N ASN A 273 15.25 -13.60 -10.53
CA ASN A 273 15.60 -14.37 -11.72
C ASN A 273 14.49 -14.41 -12.78
N SER A 274 13.37 -13.72 -12.55
CA SER A 274 12.25 -13.64 -13.47
C SER A 274 12.59 -12.68 -14.62
N ASN A 275 12.68 -13.21 -15.83
CA ASN A 275 12.85 -12.41 -17.05
C ASN A 275 11.69 -12.73 -18.00
N TYR A 276 10.71 -11.83 -18.06
CA TYR A 276 9.50 -11.98 -18.87
C TYR A 276 9.42 -10.88 -19.94
N PRO A 277 10.34 -10.87 -20.93
CA PRO A 277 10.36 -9.84 -21.94
C PRO A 277 9.15 -9.96 -22.87
N ASN A 278 8.58 -8.82 -23.25
CA ASN A 278 7.45 -8.70 -24.19
C ASN A 278 6.11 -9.28 -23.71
N PHE A 279 5.97 -9.68 -22.44
CA PHE A 279 4.67 -10.00 -21.87
C PHE A 279 3.90 -8.71 -21.64
N LYS A 280 2.73 -8.59 -22.28
CA LYS A 280 1.82 -7.45 -22.12
C LYS A 280 0.83 -7.79 -21.03
N ILE A 281 0.53 -6.80 -20.19
CA ILE A 281 -0.50 -6.89 -19.16
C ILE A 281 -1.45 -5.71 -19.29
N SER A 282 -2.74 -6.00 -19.29
CA SER A 282 -3.81 -5.03 -19.03
C SER A 282 -4.31 -5.27 -17.61
N ILE A 283 -4.26 -4.26 -16.75
CA ILE A 283 -4.67 -4.38 -15.35
C ILE A 283 -5.48 -3.15 -14.92
N GLY A 284 -6.59 -3.38 -14.22
CA GLY A 284 -7.45 -2.31 -13.72
C GLY A 284 -8.25 -2.73 -12.50
N PRO A 285 -8.85 -1.77 -11.79
CA PRO A 285 -9.69 -2.06 -10.65
C PRO A 285 -11.03 -2.63 -11.07
N LYS A 286 -11.51 -3.62 -10.32
CA LYS A 286 -12.86 -4.18 -10.44
C LYS A 286 -13.86 -3.27 -9.72
N ILE A 287 -14.17 -2.14 -10.34
CA ILE A 287 -15.12 -1.15 -9.84
C ILE A 287 -16.08 -0.72 -10.94
N ASP A 288 -17.30 -0.36 -10.55
CA ASP A 288 -18.27 0.16 -11.50
C ASP A 288 -17.80 1.51 -12.05
N PRO A 289 -17.79 1.69 -13.38
CA PRO A 289 -17.45 2.97 -13.98
C PRO A 289 -18.54 4.02 -13.66
N PRO A 290 -18.18 5.32 -13.70
CA PRO A 290 -19.17 6.39 -13.71
C PRO A 290 -20.15 6.25 -14.88
N GLU A 291 -21.36 6.79 -14.72
CA GLU A 291 -22.37 6.77 -15.77
C GLU A 291 -21.82 7.37 -17.08
N GLY A 292 -22.01 6.64 -18.18
CA GLY A 292 -21.55 7.04 -19.51
C GLY A 292 -20.10 6.67 -19.86
N VAL A 293 -19.36 6.02 -18.97
CA VAL A 293 -18.01 5.48 -19.23
C VAL A 293 -18.08 3.97 -19.47
N SER A 294 -17.36 3.46 -20.47
CA SER A 294 -17.28 2.01 -20.75
C SER A 294 -16.63 1.27 -19.57
N SER A 295 -17.24 0.18 -19.13
CA SER A 295 -16.68 -0.70 -18.09
C SER A 295 -15.35 -1.30 -18.51
N ASP A 296 -15.20 -1.59 -19.80
CA ASP A 296 -14.14 -2.46 -20.28
C ASP A 296 -12.77 -1.80 -20.24
N ASP A 297 -12.72 -0.46 -20.20
CA ASP A 297 -11.48 0.33 -20.23
C ASP A 297 -11.29 1.23 -18.99
N TYR A 298 -12.26 1.29 -18.09
CA TYR A 298 -12.23 2.24 -16.99
C TYR A 298 -11.03 1.97 -16.05
N LEU A 299 -10.11 2.94 -15.98
CA LEU A 299 -8.87 2.88 -15.20
C LEU A 299 -7.94 1.69 -15.51
N LYS A 300 -8.10 1.04 -16.67
CA LYS A 300 -7.19 -0.02 -17.10
C LYS A 300 -5.89 0.55 -17.62
N ILE A 301 -4.78 0.05 -17.07
CA ILE A 301 -3.43 0.32 -17.54
C ILE A 301 -2.98 -0.84 -18.42
N ALA A 302 -2.61 -0.52 -19.66
CA ALA A 302 -1.84 -1.42 -20.51
C ALA A 302 -0.34 -1.15 -20.34
N THR A 303 0.42 -2.18 -19.99
CA THR A 303 1.88 -2.09 -19.84
C THR A 303 2.55 -3.44 -20.09
N THR A 304 3.83 -3.57 -19.73
CA THR A 304 4.57 -4.85 -19.75
C THR A 304 4.78 -5.40 -18.34
N ILE A 305 5.01 -6.71 -18.24
CA ILE A 305 5.35 -7.37 -16.96
C ILE A 305 6.62 -6.78 -16.34
N GLU A 306 7.57 -6.30 -17.15
CA GLU A 306 8.77 -5.61 -16.64
C GLU A 306 8.42 -4.28 -15.94
N ASN A 307 7.40 -3.58 -16.40
CA ASN A 307 7.02 -2.26 -15.89
C ASN A 307 6.01 -2.32 -14.75
N ILE A 308 5.27 -3.43 -14.59
CA ILE A 308 4.24 -3.55 -13.54
C ILE A 308 4.83 -3.42 -12.13
N GLY A 309 6.09 -3.80 -11.93
CA GLY A 309 6.77 -3.68 -10.64
C GLY A 309 6.99 -2.23 -10.19
N ASN A 310 6.93 -1.28 -11.11
CA ASN A 310 7.03 0.15 -10.83
C ASN A 310 5.66 0.81 -10.65
N LEU A 311 4.55 0.10 -10.90
CA LEU A 311 3.21 0.64 -10.74
C LEU A 311 2.83 0.75 -9.27
N LYS A 312 2.18 1.87 -8.94
CA LYS A 312 1.65 2.16 -7.61
C LYS A 312 0.18 1.78 -7.56
N PHE A 313 -0.15 0.69 -6.87
CA PHE A 313 -1.52 0.20 -6.74
C PHE A 313 -2.24 0.87 -5.56
N TRP A 314 -3.50 1.25 -5.76
CA TRP A 314 -4.39 1.62 -4.67
C TRP A 314 -4.85 0.36 -3.92
N ARG A 315 -4.39 0.18 -2.67
CA ARG A 315 -4.48 -1.10 -1.95
C ARG A 315 -5.90 -1.54 -1.56
N LEU A 316 -6.87 -0.62 -1.55
CA LEU A 316 -8.27 -0.95 -1.22
C LEU A 316 -9.05 -1.55 -2.39
N TRP A 317 -8.49 -1.58 -3.61
CA TRP A 317 -9.16 -2.16 -4.76
C TRP A 317 -8.83 -3.65 -4.91
N GLU A 318 -9.82 -4.37 -5.45
CA GLU A 318 -9.61 -5.66 -6.10
C GLU A 318 -9.28 -5.35 -7.57
N TYR A 319 -8.25 -5.98 -8.10
CA TYR A 319 -7.80 -5.78 -9.47
C TYR A 319 -8.15 -6.97 -10.35
N GLU A 320 -8.60 -6.70 -11.56
CA GLU A 320 -8.69 -7.65 -12.65
C GLU A 320 -7.55 -7.40 -13.63
N TYR A 321 -7.07 -8.46 -14.27
CA TYR A 321 -5.98 -8.36 -15.22
C TYR A 321 -6.06 -9.42 -16.31
N GLU A 322 -5.39 -9.13 -17.41
CA GLU A 322 -5.19 -10.04 -18.53
C GLU A 322 -3.72 -9.96 -18.94
N ILE A 323 -3.03 -11.11 -19.00
CA ILE A 323 -1.64 -11.19 -19.45
C ILE A 323 -1.57 -11.99 -20.72
N CYS A 324 -0.87 -11.44 -21.70
CA CYS A 324 -0.66 -12.12 -22.96
C CYS A 324 0.76 -12.02 -23.51
N HIS A 325 1.08 -13.02 -24.33
CA HIS A 325 2.28 -13.07 -25.14
C HIS A 325 1.93 -13.51 -26.57
N GLY A 326 2.66 -13.01 -27.57
CA GLY A 326 2.44 -13.33 -28.98
C GLY A 326 1.54 -12.34 -29.75
N GLU A 327 1.23 -12.70 -30.99
CA GLU A 327 0.36 -11.94 -31.91
C GLU A 327 -1.13 -12.30 -31.67
N GLU A 328 -2.06 -11.48 -32.15
CA GLU A 328 -3.50 -11.66 -31.88
C GLU A 328 -4.04 -13.04 -32.27
N ASP A 329 -3.57 -13.61 -33.39
CA ASP A 329 -4.04 -14.90 -33.91
C ASP A 329 -3.47 -16.12 -33.15
N ASN A 330 -2.43 -15.95 -32.34
CA ASN A 330 -1.90 -17.01 -31.46
C ASN A 330 -1.50 -16.44 -30.09
N LYS A 331 -2.44 -15.76 -29.45
CA LYS A 331 -2.25 -15.13 -28.15
C LYS A 331 -2.18 -16.20 -27.06
N ASP A 332 -1.04 -16.34 -26.41
CA ASP A 332 -0.90 -17.11 -25.18
C ASP A 332 -1.44 -16.30 -24.01
N THR A 333 -2.12 -16.96 -23.06
CA THR A 333 -2.68 -16.35 -21.86
C THR A 333 -1.95 -16.83 -20.61
N TYR A 334 -1.65 -15.90 -19.71
CA TYR A 334 -0.91 -16.16 -18.48
C TYR A 334 -1.60 -15.55 -17.26
N PHE A 335 -1.17 -15.97 -16.08
CA PHE A 335 -1.74 -15.59 -14.79
C PHE A 335 -0.66 -15.03 -13.86
N LEU A 336 -1.04 -14.16 -12.94
CA LEU A 336 -0.21 -13.83 -11.78
C LEU A 336 -0.54 -14.84 -10.68
N VAL A 337 0.50 -15.43 -10.09
CA VAL A 337 0.36 -16.57 -9.19
C VAL A 337 1.04 -16.28 -7.86
N ASP A 338 0.38 -16.66 -6.77
CA ASP A 338 0.91 -16.60 -5.43
C ASP A 338 1.95 -17.71 -5.16
N LYS A 339 2.68 -17.59 -4.05
CA LYS A 339 3.74 -18.54 -3.65
C LYS A 339 3.26 -19.97 -3.40
N ASP A 340 1.97 -20.21 -3.27
CA ASP A 340 1.38 -21.55 -3.15
C ASP A 340 0.96 -22.16 -4.50
N GLY A 341 0.96 -21.36 -5.58
CA GLY A 341 0.50 -21.77 -6.91
C GLY A 341 -0.93 -21.36 -7.25
N THR A 342 -1.62 -20.65 -6.36
CA THR A 342 -2.98 -20.15 -6.61
C THR A 342 -2.95 -18.86 -7.43
N ILE A 343 -3.98 -18.63 -8.26
CA ILE A 343 -4.12 -17.37 -9.01
C ILE A 343 -4.27 -16.22 -8.02
N TRP A 344 -3.52 -15.13 -8.25
CA TRP A 344 -3.67 -13.92 -7.45
C TRP A 344 -5.10 -13.38 -7.57
N ASP A 345 -5.76 -13.25 -6.42
CA ASP A 345 -7.12 -12.75 -6.26
C ASP A 345 -7.30 -11.24 -6.52
N GLY A 346 -6.26 -10.58 -7.00
CA GLY A 346 -6.27 -9.14 -7.27
C GLY A 346 -6.21 -8.27 -6.02
N LYS A 347 -5.96 -8.81 -4.82
CA LYS A 347 -6.00 -8.05 -3.56
C LYS A 347 -4.62 -7.86 -2.93
N PHE A 348 -4.45 -6.70 -2.30
CA PHE A 348 -3.31 -6.41 -1.43
C PHE A 348 -3.67 -6.63 0.03
N LYS A 349 -2.73 -7.15 0.82
CA LYS A 349 -2.87 -7.24 2.27
C LYS A 349 -2.78 -5.84 2.90
N LEU A 350 -3.73 -5.52 3.78
CA LEU A 350 -3.85 -4.23 4.47
C LEU A 350 -3.19 -4.21 5.86
N LEU A 351 -2.10 -4.97 6.04
CA LEU A 351 -1.51 -5.23 7.36
C LEU A 351 -0.85 -4.00 8.01
N ASP A 352 -0.13 -3.19 7.22
CA ASP A 352 0.50 -1.96 7.69
C ASP A 352 -0.08 -0.73 6.99
N ILE A 353 -0.56 0.22 7.80
CA ILE A 353 -1.13 1.49 7.34
C ILE A 353 -0.07 2.59 7.17
N TYR A 354 1.18 2.33 7.54
CA TYR A 354 2.29 3.29 7.53
C TYR A 354 3.41 2.97 6.56
N GLU A 355 3.31 1.87 5.81
CA GLU A 355 4.32 1.43 4.85
C GLU A 355 3.68 0.93 3.55
N PRO A 356 4.39 0.99 2.41
CA PRO A 356 4.00 0.31 1.18
C PRO A 356 3.83 -1.20 1.37
N THR A 357 2.89 -1.80 0.64
CA THR A 357 2.74 -3.26 0.63
C THR A 357 3.42 -3.83 -0.61
N TYR A 358 4.29 -4.82 -0.42
CA TYR A 358 4.87 -5.58 -1.52
C TYR A 358 4.18 -6.94 -1.62
N LYS A 359 3.62 -7.26 -2.77
CA LYS A 359 3.03 -8.55 -3.10
C LYS A 359 3.99 -9.28 -4.03
N GLU A 360 4.60 -10.35 -3.52
CA GLU A 360 5.47 -11.21 -4.33
C GLU A 360 4.60 -12.14 -5.17
N LEU A 361 4.71 -12.04 -6.50
CA LEU A 361 3.95 -12.84 -7.47
C LEU A 361 4.92 -13.47 -8.47
N GLU A 362 4.48 -14.58 -9.06
CA GLU A 362 5.14 -15.25 -10.19
C GLU A 362 4.22 -15.20 -11.40
N LEU A 363 4.78 -15.40 -12.60
CA LEU A 363 3.95 -15.63 -13.77
C LEU A 363 3.63 -17.13 -13.85
N GLY A 364 2.41 -17.46 -14.25
CA GLY A 364 1.99 -18.85 -14.44
C GLY A 364 1.18 -19.07 -15.68
N PHE A 365 1.08 -20.34 -16.05
CA PHE A 365 0.24 -20.85 -17.13
C PHE A 365 -0.71 -21.90 -16.57
N GLY A 366 -1.85 -22.10 -17.23
CA GLY A 366 -2.89 -22.99 -16.75
C GLY A 366 -3.25 -24.08 -17.77
N LEU A 367 -4.07 -25.02 -17.31
CA LEU A 367 -4.84 -25.91 -18.17
C LEU A 367 -6.13 -25.19 -18.60
N ILE A 368 -6.54 -25.42 -19.83
CA ILE A 368 -7.91 -25.14 -20.26
C ILE A 368 -8.77 -26.27 -19.68
N GLU A 369 -9.88 -25.92 -19.02
CA GLU A 369 -10.68 -26.86 -18.20
C GLU A 369 -11.19 -28.09 -18.96
N GLU A 370 -11.28 -27.99 -20.28
CA GLU A 370 -11.77 -29.02 -21.18
C GLU A 370 -10.63 -29.69 -21.96
N GLY A 371 -10.60 -31.02 -21.92
CA GLY A 371 -9.79 -31.84 -22.80
C GLY A 371 -10.58 -33.02 -23.37
N THR A 372 -9.93 -33.81 -24.22
CA THR A 372 -10.55 -35.01 -24.80
C THR A 372 -9.71 -36.25 -24.56
N PHE A 373 -10.33 -37.42 -24.62
CA PHE A 373 -9.62 -38.69 -24.64
C PHE A 373 -10.25 -39.64 -25.65
N LYS A 374 -9.46 -40.58 -26.19
CA LYS A 374 -9.91 -41.65 -27.07
C LYS A 374 -9.84 -42.99 -26.34
N CYS A 375 -10.82 -43.83 -26.63
CA CYS A 375 -10.90 -45.19 -26.11
C CYS A 375 -11.06 -46.22 -27.23
N GLU A 376 -10.32 -47.32 -27.12
CA GLU A 376 -10.49 -48.51 -27.94
C GLU A 376 -10.71 -49.72 -27.02
N GLU A 377 -11.77 -50.49 -27.27
CA GLU A 377 -12.12 -51.69 -26.49
C GLU A 377 -12.21 -51.45 -24.96
N GLY A 378 -12.65 -50.25 -24.54
CA GLY A 378 -12.78 -49.89 -23.12
C GLY A 378 -11.48 -49.47 -22.45
N LYS A 379 -10.41 -49.21 -23.23
CA LYS A 379 -9.13 -48.72 -22.72
C LYS A 379 -8.74 -47.39 -23.36
N ILE A 380 -8.19 -46.50 -22.54
CA ILE A 380 -7.72 -45.18 -22.98
C ILE A 380 -6.45 -45.35 -23.79
N THR A 381 -6.46 -44.86 -25.03
CA THR A 381 -5.31 -44.91 -25.95
C THR A 381 -4.65 -43.55 -26.13
N GLU A 382 -5.43 -42.47 -25.99
CA GLU A 382 -4.97 -41.10 -26.23
C GLU A 382 -5.65 -40.12 -25.25
N ILE A 383 -4.89 -39.18 -24.70
CA ILE A 383 -5.40 -38.02 -23.96
C ILE A 383 -4.91 -36.74 -24.66
N ASN A 384 -5.81 -35.80 -24.84
CA ASN A 384 -5.56 -34.49 -25.41
C ASN A 384 -5.90 -33.41 -24.37
N ILE A 385 -4.87 -32.71 -23.91
CA ILE A 385 -4.99 -31.60 -22.97
C ILE A 385 -4.53 -30.30 -23.64
N TYR A 386 -5.18 -29.19 -23.29
CA TYR A 386 -4.87 -27.89 -23.83
C TYR A 386 -4.37 -26.98 -22.72
N PHE A 387 -3.27 -26.27 -22.99
CA PHE A 387 -2.70 -25.29 -22.07
C PHE A 387 -3.03 -23.87 -22.52
N THR A 388 -2.95 -22.91 -21.60
CA THR A 388 -3.12 -21.49 -21.94
C THR A 388 -1.92 -20.93 -22.72
N SER A 389 -0.78 -21.64 -22.71
CA SER A 389 0.42 -21.31 -23.47
C SER A 389 1.16 -22.57 -23.92
N SER A 390 2.10 -22.42 -24.86
CA SER A 390 3.07 -23.47 -25.13
C SER A 390 3.95 -23.73 -23.91
N ILE A 391 4.16 -25.01 -23.57
CA ILE A 391 5.04 -25.43 -22.47
C ILE A 391 6.37 -25.96 -23.01
N ILE A 392 7.44 -25.80 -22.23
CA ILE A 392 8.77 -26.39 -22.51
C ILE A 392 8.96 -27.59 -21.58
N ASP A 393 9.77 -28.56 -22.01
CA ASP A 393 10.13 -29.74 -21.22
C ASP A 393 8.92 -30.61 -20.82
N ILE A 394 7.95 -30.77 -21.73
CA ILE A 394 6.79 -31.66 -21.53
C ILE A 394 7.19 -33.09 -21.19
N GLU A 395 8.37 -33.51 -21.63
CA GLU A 395 8.97 -34.82 -21.32
C GLU A 395 9.22 -35.00 -19.80
N SER A 396 9.18 -33.93 -19.01
CA SER A 396 9.30 -33.98 -17.55
C SER A 396 7.97 -33.96 -16.81
N MET A 397 6.84 -33.96 -17.53
CA MET A 397 5.51 -33.90 -16.94
C MET A 397 5.17 -35.22 -16.24
N ALA A 398 4.68 -35.08 -15.02
CA ALA A 398 4.17 -36.15 -14.18
C ALA A 398 2.69 -35.89 -13.90
N PHE A 399 1.83 -36.89 -14.10
CA PHE A 399 0.38 -36.73 -13.96
C PHE A 399 -0.29 -37.95 -13.33
N SER A 400 -1.53 -37.75 -12.87
CA SER A 400 -2.40 -38.80 -12.37
C SER A 400 -3.77 -38.73 -13.05
N ILE A 401 -4.45 -39.87 -13.10
CA ILE A 401 -5.77 -40.03 -13.71
C ILE A 401 -6.74 -40.48 -12.61
N ASN A 402 -7.87 -39.78 -12.48
CA ASN A 402 -8.92 -40.07 -11.48
C ASN A 402 -8.41 -40.19 -10.03
N GLY A 403 -7.34 -39.46 -9.69
CA GLY A 403 -6.73 -39.47 -8.35
C GLY A 403 -6.04 -40.78 -7.98
N GLN A 404 -5.63 -41.59 -8.95
CA GLN A 404 -4.77 -42.76 -8.71
C GLN A 404 -3.43 -42.35 -8.11
N GLU A 405 -2.91 -43.13 -7.15
CA GLU A 405 -1.62 -42.84 -6.47
C GLU A 405 -0.40 -43.04 -7.39
N GLU A 406 -0.54 -43.81 -8.47
CA GLU A 406 0.55 -44.03 -9.43
C GLU A 406 0.75 -42.79 -10.31
N ILE A 407 1.85 -42.07 -10.03
CA ILE A 407 2.33 -40.97 -10.85
C ILE A 407 2.89 -41.54 -12.15
N ILE A 408 2.30 -41.16 -13.27
CA ILE A 408 2.76 -41.56 -14.59
C ILE A 408 3.80 -40.54 -15.05
N ILE A 409 5.03 -41.01 -15.33
CA ILE A 409 6.12 -40.18 -15.88
C ILE A 409 6.21 -40.42 -17.39
N ALA A 410 6.28 -39.33 -18.15
CA ALA A 410 6.54 -39.33 -19.57
C ALA A 410 7.98 -39.74 -19.89
N GLU A 411 8.31 -41.04 -19.89
CA GLU A 411 9.67 -41.48 -20.29
C GLU A 411 9.80 -41.68 -21.81
N LYS A 412 10.95 -41.24 -22.34
CA LYS A 412 11.33 -41.41 -23.75
C LYS A 412 11.92 -42.82 -23.95
N GLY A 413 11.10 -43.78 -24.39
CA GLY A 413 11.52 -45.16 -24.69
C GLY A 413 10.42 -45.99 -25.37
N ASP A 414 10.80 -47.16 -25.91
CA ASP A 414 9.90 -48.05 -26.68
C ASP A 414 8.69 -48.59 -25.88
N ASP A 415 8.74 -48.52 -24.53
CA ASP A 415 7.70 -49.00 -23.62
C ASP A 415 6.98 -47.85 -22.85
N GLY A 416 7.37 -46.59 -23.08
CA GLY A 416 6.85 -45.41 -22.37
C GLY A 416 5.65 -44.74 -23.06
N ASN A 417 4.97 -43.85 -22.35
CA ASN A 417 3.92 -43.00 -22.95
C ASN A 417 4.57 -41.93 -23.83
N ILE A 418 4.01 -41.72 -25.02
CA ILE A 418 4.55 -40.75 -25.98
C ILE A 418 3.84 -39.42 -25.78
N LEU A 419 4.60 -38.36 -25.48
CA LEU A 419 4.09 -37.00 -25.40
C LEU A 419 4.50 -36.24 -26.65
N THR A 420 3.51 -35.69 -27.35
CA THR A 420 3.72 -34.76 -28.45
C THR A 420 2.98 -33.47 -28.18
N GLN A 421 3.57 -32.34 -28.53
CA GLN A 421 2.91 -31.05 -28.44
C GLN A 421 2.85 -30.40 -29.81
N GLU A 422 1.65 -29.99 -30.19
CA GLU A 422 1.40 -29.13 -31.35
C GLU A 422 0.74 -27.85 -30.84
N ASP A 423 1.51 -26.76 -30.84
CA ASP A 423 1.11 -25.47 -30.25
C ASP A 423 0.72 -25.63 -28.76
N LYS A 424 -0.53 -25.33 -28.38
CA LYS A 424 -1.05 -25.42 -27.01
C LYS A 424 -1.59 -26.81 -26.64
N LYS A 425 -1.69 -27.71 -27.61
CA LYS A 425 -2.24 -29.05 -27.43
C LYS A 425 -1.12 -30.03 -27.11
N VAL A 426 -1.23 -30.69 -25.96
CA VAL A 426 -0.38 -31.83 -25.62
C VAL A 426 -1.21 -33.11 -25.78
N THR A 427 -0.70 -34.02 -26.60
CA THR A 427 -1.24 -35.34 -26.83
C THR A 427 -0.38 -36.37 -26.12
N ILE A 428 -1.01 -37.20 -25.29
CA ILE A 428 -0.40 -38.30 -24.55
C ILE A 428 -0.94 -39.59 -25.17
N THR A 429 -0.06 -40.36 -25.81
CA THR A 429 -0.40 -41.67 -26.37
C THR A 429 0.10 -42.78 -25.45
N PHE A 430 -0.80 -43.67 -25.05
CA PHE A 430 -0.50 -44.76 -24.12
C PHE A 430 -0.07 -46.03 -24.85
N THR A 431 1.17 -46.46 -24.61
CA THR A 431 1.67 -47.75 -25.12
C THR A 431 1.03 -48.93 -24.38
N ASN A 432 0.65 -48.72 -23.12
CA ASN A 432 -0.15 -49.65 -22.31
C ASN A 432 -1.49 -48.99 -21.94
N PRO A 433 -2.58 -49.28 -22.70
CA PRO A 433 -3.87 -48.64 -22.49
C PRO A 433 -4.45 -48.86 -21.09
N ILE A 434 -5.06 -47.83 -20.52
CA ILE A 434 -5.61 -47.81 -19.16
C ILE A 434 -7.09 -48.22 -19.19
N GLU A 435 -7.50 -49.18 -18.37
CA GLU A 435 -8.92 -49.59 -18.27
C GLU A 435 -9.79 -48.47 -17.71
N PHE A 436 -10.95 -48.25 -18.32
CA PHE A 436 -11.81 -47.13 -17.98
C PHE A 436 -13.30 -47.43 -18.18
N GLU A 437 -14.12 -47.06 -17.18
CA GLU A 437 -15.56 -47.39 -17.12
C GLU A 437 -16.51 -46.17 -17.09
N SER A 438 -15.98 -44.94 -17.23
CA SER A 438 -16.79 -43.71 -17.18
C SER A 438 -16.85 -43.02 -18.55
N ASP A 439 -17.65 -41.95 -18.66
CA ASP A 439 -17.68 -41.02 -19.80
C ASP A 439 -16.86 -39.75 -19.52
N LYS A 440 -16.37 -39.59 -18.27
CA LYS A 440 -15.59 -38.44 -17.80
C LYS A 440 -14.38 -38.88 -17.02
N LEU A 441 -13.26 -38.20 -17.25
CA LEU A 441 -12.00 -38.46 -16.57
C LEU A 441 -11.44 -37.17 -15.97
N THR A 442 -10.87 -37.27 -14.78
CA THR A 442 -10.12 -36.16 -14.17
C THR A 442 -8.64 -36.40 -14.41
N PHE A 443 -7.99 -35.47 -15.11
CA PHE A 443 -6.55 -35.48 -15.35
C PHE A 443 -5.90 -34.45 -14.42
N GLU A 444 -4.93 -34.85 -13.61
CA GLU A 444 -4.25 -33.97 -12.66
C GLU A 444 -2.74 -33.97 -12.93
N ILE A 445 -2.16 -32.80 -13.22
CA ILE A 445 -0.71 -32.65 -13.33
C ILE A 445 -0.13 -32.54 -11.92
N VAL A 446 0.74 -33.47 -11.57
CA VAL A 446 1.40 -33.55 -10.27
C VAL A 446 2.68 -32.72 -10.25
N GLU A 447 3.46 -32.80 -11.32
CA GLU A 447 4.71 -32.07 -11.44
C GLU A 447 5.00 -31.74 -12.92
N ILE A 448 5.52 -30.55 -13.18
CA ILE A 448 6.14 -30.18 -14.44
C ILE A 448 7.30 -29.25 -14.12
N LYS A 449 8.45 -29.43 -14.78
CA LYS A 449 9.56 -28.50 -14.60
C LYS A 449 9.12 -27.10 -15.05
N GLU A 450 9.52 -26.10 -14.26
CA GLU A 450 9.19 -24.70 -14.51
C GLU A 450 9.73 -24.28 -15.90
N SER A 451 8.82 -24.08 -16.86
CA SER A 451 9.14 -23.44 -18.13
C SER A 451 9.37 -21.96 -17.85
N HIS A 452 10.56 -21.43 -18.15
CA HIS A 452 10.90 -20.01 -18.00
C HIS A 452 10.66 -19.40 -16.60
N ASN A 453 10.88 -20.16 -15.53
CA ASN A 453 10.54 -19.73 -14.15
C ASN A 453 9.07 -19.35 -14.01
N MET A 454 8.18 -20.04 -14.72
CA MET A 454 6.73 -19.91 -14.58
C MET A 454 6.16 -21.10 -13.82
N ARG A 455 5.07 -20.86 -13.11
CA ARG A 455 4.38 -21.86 -12.31
C ARG A 455 3.12 -22.37 -12.98
N LEU A 456 2.85 -23.67 -12.85
CA LEU A 456 1.56 -24.23 -13.23
C LEU A 456 0.50 -23.77 -12.22
N VAL A 457 -0.57 -23.17 -12.74
CA VAL A 457 -1.69 -22.65 -11.94
C VAL A 457 -2.51 -23.79 -11.34
N LYS A 458 -2.79 -23.67 -10.03
CA LYS A 458 -3.72 -24.53 -9.31
C LYS A 458 -5.12 -23.93 -9.29
N ASN A 459 -6.12 -24.80 -9.32
CA ASN A 459 -7.53 -24.47 -9.09
C ASN A 459 -7.81 -24.22 -7.59
N GLU A 460 -9.08 -23.95 -7.24
CA GLU A 460 -9.52 -23.71 -5.85
C GLU A 460 -9.30 -24.90 -4.90
N GLU A 461 -9.08 -26.11 -5.44
CA GLU A 461 -8.78 -27.32 -4.67
C GLU A 461 -7.27 -27.57 -4.51
N ASP A 462 -6.43 -26.58 -4.82
CA ASP A 462 -4.96 -26.67 -4.86
C ASP A 462 -4.43 -27.71 -5.86
N LYS A 463 -5.20 -28.02 -6.90
CA LYS A 463 -4.88 -29.03 -7.91
C LYS A 463 -4.81 -28.46 -9.32
N CYS A 464 -3.98 -29.06 -10.17
CA CYS A 464 -3.88 -28.71 -11.58
C CYS A 464 -4.70 -29.70 -12.41
N THR A 465 -6.03 -29.55 -12.41
CA THR A 465 -6.95 -30.53 -13.02
C THR A 465 -7.55 -30.08 -14.35
N ALA A 466 -7.72 -31.00 -15.30
CA ALA A 466 -8.60 -30.88 -16.46
C ALA A 466 -9.67 -31.97 -16.43
N ILE A 467 -10.87 -31.65 -16.92
CA ILE A 467 -11.96 -32.61 -17.11
C ILE A 467 -11.91 -33.05 -18.57
N LEU A 468 -11.70 -34.34 -18.80
CA LEU A 468 -11.66 -34.90 -20.14
C LEU A 468 -13.00 -35.54 -20.50
N THR A 469 -13.42 -35.31 -21.75
CA THR A 469 -14.62 -35.91 -22.34
C THR A 469 -14.25 -36.87 -23.47
N LEU A 470 -15.06 -37.91 -23.66
CA LEU A 470 -14.82 -38.88 -24.72
C LEU A 470 -14.96 -38.18 -26.08
N GLU A 471 -13.94 -38.31 -26.94
CA GLU A 471 -14.02 -37.80 -28.30
C GLU A 471 -15.05 -38.63 -29.08
N ASN A 472 -16.13 -37.99 -29.52
CA ASN A 472 -17.14 -38.66 -30.34
C ASN A 472 -16.50 -39.06 -31.66
N ASN A 473 -16.26 -40.35 -31.86
CA ASN A 473 -15.96 -40.88 -33.17
C ASN A 473 -17.21 -40.67 -34.04
N GLU A 474 -17.19 -39.62 -34.87
CA GLU A 474 -18.09 -39.54 -36.02
C GLU A 474 -17.71 -40.68 -36.97
N ASP A 475 -18.39 -41.81 -36.84
CA ASP A 475 -18.40 -42.89 -37.83
C ASP A 475 -19.05 -42.46 -39.16
#